data_AF-A0AAW0H0G3-F1
#
_entry.id   AF-A0AAW0H0G3-F1
#
_cell.length_a   1.000
_cell.length_b   1.000
_cell.length_c   1.000
_cell.angle_alpha   90.00
_cell.angle_beta   90.00
_cell.angle_gamma   90.00
#
_symmetry.space_group_name_H-M   'P 1'
#
loop_
_entity.id
_entity.type
_entity.pdbx_description
1 polymer ?
#
loop_
_entity_poly.entity_id
_entity_poly.type
_entity_poly.pdbx_seq_one_letter_code
_entity_poly.pdbx_strand_id
1 'polypeptide(L)'
;MPLIVPALRILFTFLNVFETFKTLKMPPPSSRNGGNPTVRAMSQRKRSMKGCLTVWLVWCCFMLYERTVDSIIGMFIPFYNEFKSLVILFLLLTRARSAEPIFLHVIRPLIKPYVTTLDALLYITHQAGDLVILVASIPIEFVVSRYRYWFGYPTPPAEVLRKHSPNERVCHQSVLALVV
;
A
#
# COMPACT_ATOMS: atom_id res chain seq x y z
N MET A 1 -15.84 25.47 1.91
CA MET A 1 -14.74 25.71 2.88
C MET A 1 -13.39 25.18 2.36
N PRO A 2 -12.35 26.02 2.13
CA PRO A 2 -11.11 25.59 1.44
C PRO A 2 -10.17 24.71 2.28
N LEU A 3 -10.32 24.67 3.61
CA LEU A 3 -9.39 23.94 4.50
C LEU A 3 -9.91 22.56 4.92
N ILE A 4 -11.22 22.37 4.99
CA ILE A 4 -11.83 21.15 5.55
C ILE A 4 -11.59 19.95 4.63
N VAL A 5 -11.82 20.12 3.33
CA VAL A 5 -11.63 19.06 2.33
C VAL A 5 -10.17 18.57 2.27
N PRO A 6 -9.14 19.43 2.13
CA PRO A 6 -7.75 18.95 2.11
C PRO A 6 -7.32 18.35 3.46
N ALA A 7 -7.78 18.89 4.60
CA ALA A 7 -7.49 18.30 5.90
C ALA A 7 -8.06 16.87 6.04
N LEU A 8 -9.30 16.65 5.60
CA LEU A 8 -9.93 15.34 5.57
C LEU A 8 -9.18 14.36 4.66
N ARG A 9 -8.68 14.82 3.50
CA ARG A 9 -7.86 13.98 2.60
C ARG A 9 -6.56 13.55 3.24
N ILE A 10 -5.85 14.49 3.88
CA ILE A 10 -4.58 14.19 4.55
C ILE A 10 -4.83 13.20 5.68
N LEU A 11 -5.86 13.42 6.50
CA LEU A 11 -6.23 12.50 7.58
C LEU A 11 -6.60 11.12 7.05
N PHE A 12 -7.44 11.05 6.02
CA PHE A 12 -7.86 9.78 5.41
C PHE A 12 -6.66 9.01 4.85
N THR A 13 -5.77 9.69 4.12
CA THR A 13 -4.56 9.11 3.56
C THR A 13 -3.62 8.62 4.66
N PHE A 14 -3.41 9.44 5.70
CA PHE A 14 -2.60 9.08 6.85
C PHE A 14 -3.13 7.83 7.56
N LEU A 15 -4.43 7.78 7.84
CA LEU A 15 -5.06 6.62 8.47
C LEU A 15 -4.97 5.36 7.61
N ASN A 16 -5.03 5.48 6.28
CA ASN A 16 -4.86 4.34 5.38
C ASN A 16 -3.43 3.86 5.32
N VAL A 17 -2.47 4.79 5.26
CA VAL A 17 -1.04 4.48 5.32
C VAL A 17 -0.70 3.78 6.63
N PHE A 18 -1.22 4.26 7.76
CA PHE A 18 -1.02 3.65 9.08
C PHE A 18 -1.58 2.23 9.17
N GLU A 19 -2.81 1.99 8.68
CA GLU A 19 -3.40 0.65 8.62
C GLU A 19 -2.62 -0.27 7.66
N THR A 20 -2.14 0.27 6.55
CA THR A 20 -1.26 -0.47 5.62
C THR A 20 -0.01 -0.91 6.38
N PHE A 21 0.73 -0.01 7.03
CA PHE A 21 1.90 -0.37 7.82
C PHE A 21 1.62 -1.41 8.91
N LYS A 22 0.46 -1.35 9.58
CA LYS A 22 0.07 -2.33 10.59
C LYS A 22 -0.24 -3.70 9.98
N THR A 23 -0.89 -3.76 8.83
CA THR A 23 -1.27 -5.01 8.15
C THR A 23 -0.09 -5.71 7.47
N LEU A 24 0.95 -4.96 7.10
CA LEU A 24 2.17 -5.50 6.48
C LEU A 24 3.08 -6.22 7.47
N LYS A 25 3.04 -5.83 8.76
CA LYS A 25 3.82 -6.49 9.81
C LYS A 25 3.43 -7.97 9.92
N MET A 26 4.45 -8.82 10.01
CA MET A 26 4.25 -10.26 10.19
C MET A 26 3.57 -10.57 11.53
N PRO A 27 2.66 -11.55 11.59
CA PRO A 27 2.02 -11.94 12.83
C PRO A 27 3.07 -12.49 13.81
N PRO A 28 2.90 -12.26 15.12
CA PRO A 28 3.87 -12.70 16.12
C PRO A 28 4.06 -14.23 16.05
N PRO A 29 5.31 -14.71 16.14
CA PRO A 29 5.60 -16.14 16.11
C PRO A 29 4.97 -16.83 17.32
N SER A 30 4.30 -17.97 17.08
CA SER A 30 3.70 -18.73 18.18
C SER A 30 4.76 -19.63 18.82
N SER A 31 4.97 -19.51 20.13
CA SER A 31 5.89 -20.38 20.89
C SER A 31 5.51 -21.86 20.79
N ARG A 32 4.22 -22.14 20.56
CA ARG A 32 3.64 -23.47 20.47
C ARG A 32 3.89 -24.18 19.13
N ASN A 33 4.36 -23.47 18.10
CA ASN A 33 4.58 -23.99 16.75
C ASN A 33 6.05 -23.83 16.29
N GLY A 34 7.00 -23.89 17.23
CA GLY A 34 8.43 -23.80 16.93
C GLY A 34 8.85 -22.48 16.28
N GLY A 35 8.14 -21.38 16.57
CA GLY A 35 8.43 -20.06 16.00
C GLY A 35 7.75 -19.76 14.66
N ASN A 36 7.04 -20.72 14.06
CA ASN A 36 6.30 -20.49 12.81
C ASN A 36 4.90 -19.90 13.08
N PRO A 37 4.45 -18.89 12.31
CA PRO A 37 3.12 -18.30 12.47
C PRO A 37 2.02 -19.31 12.14
N THR A 38 0.90 -19.24 12.87
CA THR A 38 -0.21 -20.18 12.66
C THR A 38 -0.90 -19.95 11.31
N VAL A 39 -1.41 -21.01 10.68
CA VAL A 39 -2.16 -20.93 9.41
C VAL A 39 -3.36 -19.97 9.51
N ARG A 40 -4.00 -19.90 10.69
CA ARG A 40 -5.11 -18.98 10.97
C ARG A 40 -4.64 -17.51 11.01
N ALA A 41 -3.48 -17.23 11.59
CA ALA A 41 -2.92 -15.88 11.60
C ALA A 41 -2.53 -15.43 10.17
N MET A 42 -2.00 -16.35 9.36
CA MET A 42 -1.66 -16.08 7.96
C MET A 42 -2.91 -15.83 7.09
N SER A 43 -3.97 -16.62 7.28
CA SER A 43 -5.23 -16.42 6.54
C SER A 43 -5.94 -15.13 6.96
N GLN A 44 -5.88 -14.75 8.25
CA GLN A 44 -6.40 -13.48 8.73
C GLN A 44 -5.62 -12.30 8.13
N ARG A 45 -4.28 -12.37 8.06
CA ARG A 45 -3.45 -11.35 7.41
C ARG A 45 -3.84 -11.16 5.95
N LYS A 46 -4.00 -12.25 5.18
CA LYS A 46 -4.41 -12.17 3.77
C LYS A 46 -5.76 -11.50 3.58
N ARG A 47 -6.72 -11.72 4.50
CA ARG A 47 -8.01 -11.02 4.49
C ARG A 47 -7.87 -9.53 4.80
N SER A 48 -7.08 -9.19 5.82
CA SER A 48 -6.81 -7.79 6.17
C SER A 48 -6.08 -7.02 5.07
N MET A 49 -5.13 -7.65 4.37
CA MET A 49 -4.45 -7.05 3.21
C MET A 49 -5.42 -6.75 2.07
N LYS A 50 -6.30 -7.71 1.73
CA LYS A 50 -7.34 -7.50 0.71
C LYS A 50 -8.27 -6.35 1.11
N GLY A 51 -8.70 -6.29 2.37
CA GLY A 51 -9.53 -5.20 2.87
C GLY A 51 -8.85 -3.83 2.76
N CYS A 52 -7.56 -3.77 3.09
CA CYS A 52 -6.77 -2.54 2.96
C CYS A 52 -6.67 -2.06 1.51
N LEU A 53 -6.38 -2.96 0.56
CA LEU A 53 -6.33 -2.65 -0.87
C LEU A 53 -7.67 -2.15 -1.41
N THR A 54 -8.78 -2.74 -0.95
CA THR A 54 -10.13 -2.30 -1.32
C THR A 54 -10.38 -0.85 -0.91
N VAL A 55 -9.95 -0.44 0.29
CA VAL A 55 -10.12 0.95 0.76
C VAL A 55 -9.32 1.92 -0.13
N TRP A 56 -8.10 1.56 -0.52
CA TRP A 56 -7.30 2.34 -1.46
C TRP A 56 -7.99 2.47 -2.83
N LEU A 57 -8.59 1.40 -3.33
CA LEU A 57 -9.29 1.42 -4.60
C LEU A 57 -10.52 2.35 -4.56
N VAL A 58 -11.33 2.25 -3.50
CA VAL A 58 -12.47 3.14 -3.27
C VAL A 58 -12.00 4.60 -3.22
N TRP A 59 -10.88 4.86 -2.56
CA TRP A 59 -10.29 6.20 -2.49
C TRP A 59 -9.89 6.74 -3.86
N CYS A 60 -9.18 5.95 -4.66
CA CYS A 60 -8.79 6.34 -6.01
C CYS A 60 -10.01 6.61 -6.89
N CYS A 61 -11.04 5.76 -6.81
CA CYS A 61 -12.30 5.96 -7.52
C CYS A 61 -12.99 7.26 -7.09
N PHE A 62 -13.05 7.52 -5.77
CA PHE A 62 -13.60 8.76 -5.24
C PHE A 62 -12.85 9.99 -5.73
N MET A 63 -11.51 9.96 -5.77
CA MET A 63 -10.68 11.05 -6.28
C MET A 63 -10.91 11.31 -7.78
N LEU A 64 -11.11 10.26 -8.58
CA LEU A 64 -11.44 10.39 -10.00
C LEU A 64 -12.84 10.97 -10.20
N TYR A 65 -13.82 10.44 -9.48
CA TYR A 65 -15.20 10.93 -9.50
C TYR A 65 -15.26 12.40 -9.10
N GLU A 66 -14.54 12.79 -8.04
CA GLU A 66 -14.50 14.18 -7.62
C GLU A 66 -13.95 15.08 -8.73
N ARG A 67 -12.86 14.70 -9.39
CA ARG A 67 -12.30 15.50 -10.49
C ARG A 67 -13.26 15.66 -11.67
N THR A 68 -13.97 14.61 -12.05
CA THR A 68 -14.90 14.66 -13.18
C THR A 68 -16.18 15.40 -12.84
N VAL A 69 -16.72 15.16 -11.64
CA VAL A 69 -18.03 15.69 -11.23
C VAL A 69 -17.96 17.12 -10.73
N ASP A 70 -16.88 17.53 -10.06
CA ASP A 70 -16.68 18.93 -9.65
C ASP A 70 -16.62 19.85 -10.89
N SER A 71 -16.04 19.36 -12.00
CA SER A 71 -15.99 20.09 -13.28
C SER A 71 -17.36 20.25 -13.93
N ILE A 72 -18.31 19.36 -13.67
CA ILE A 72 -19.64 19.36 -14.33
C ILE A 72 -20.69 20.04 -13.44
N ILE A 73 -20.68 19.74 -12.14
CA ILE A 73 -21.71 20.15 -11.17
C ILE A 73 -21.38 21.47 -10.49
N GLY A 74 -20.09 21.87 -10.44
CA GLY A 74 -19.66 23.14 -9.85
C GLY A 74 -20.31 24.37 -10.49
N MET A 75 -20.81 24.26 -11.72
CA MET A 75 -21.52 25.34 -12.41
C MET A 75 -22.99 25.48 -11.98
N PHE A 76 -23.61 24.44 -11.42
CA PHE A 76 -25.06 24.39 -11.22
C PHE A 76 -25.52 24.48 -9.75
N ILE A 77 -24.71 24.07 -8.78
CA ILE A 77 -25.14 23.96 -7.37
C ILE A 77 -24.22 24.73 -6.41
N PRO A 78 -24.69 25.81 -5.77
CA PRO A 78 -23.87 26.65 -4.89
C PRO A 78 -23.47 26.00 -3.55
N PHE A 79 -24.10 24.89 -3.12
CA PHE A 79 -23.80 24.18 -1.86
C PHE A 79 -23.02 22.87 -2.02
N TYR A 80 -22.44 22.60 -3.20
CA TYR A 80 -21.78 21.33 -3.49
C TYR A 80 -20.58 21.04 -2.57
N ASN A 81 -19.85 22.09 -2.16
CA ASN A 81 -18.65 21.99 -1.33
C ASN A 81 -18.90 21.39 0.07
N GLU A 82 -20.11 21.56 0.63
CA GLU A 82 -20.42 21.05 1.97
C GLU A 82 -20.99 19.63 1.91
N PHE A 83 -21.74 19.29 0.85
CA PHE A 83 -22.10 17.90 0.60
C PHE A 83 -20.84 17.04 0.35
N LYS A 84 -19.86 17.60 -0.36
CA LYS A 84 -18.55 16.97 -0.62
C LYS A 84 -17.81 16.60 0.67
N SER A 85 -17.77 17.50 1.66
CA SER A 85 -17.11 17.23 2.94
C SER A 85 -17.85 16.16 3.75
N LEU A 86 -19.19 16.14 3.70
CA LEU A 86 -20.02 15.09 4.33
C LEU A 86 -19.80 13.72 3.69
N VAL A 87 -19.68 13.63 2.36
CA VAL A 87 -19.41 12.36 1.67
C VAL A 87 -18.03 11.81 2.05
N ILE A 88 -17.00 12.66 2.09
CA ILE A 88 -15.66 12.25 2.53
C ILE A 88 -15.68 11.81 3.99
N LEU A 89 -16.37 12.56 4.86
CA LEU A 89 -16.52 12.23 6.27
C LEU A 89 -17.27 10.90 6.46
N PHE A 90 -18.33 10.66 5.68
CA PHE A 90 -19.06 9.41 5.68
C PHE A 90 -18.19 8.24 5.22
N LEU A 91 -17.39 8.42 4.17
CA LEU A 91 -16.40 7.42 3.72
C LEU A 91 -15.33 7.15 4.80
N LEU A 92 -14.88 8.18 5.51
CA LEU A 92 -13.91 8.05 6.59
C LEU A 92 -14.48 7.29 7.79
N LEU A 93 -15.72 7.57 8.19
CA LEU A 93 -16.40 6.89 9.30
C LEU A 93 -16.78 5.44 8.96
N THR A 94 -17.27 5.20 7.74
CA THR A 94 -17.72 3.87 7.33
C THR A 94 -16.59 2.95 6.90
N ARG A 95 -15.36 3.46 6.75
CA ARG A 95 -14.15 2.72 6.33
C ARG A 95 -14.00 1.33 6.96
N ALA A 96 -14.31 1.17 8.25
CA ALA A 96 -14.12 -0.08 8.98
C ALA A 96 -15.19 -1.16 8.71
N ARG A 97 -16.35 -0.79 8.13
CA ARG A 97 -17.51 -1.68 7.95
C ARG A 97 -18.11 -1.68 6.54
N SER A 98 -17.89 -0.64 5.73
CA SER A 98 -18.52 -0.49 4.41
C SER A 98 -17.72 -1.08 3.24
N ALA A 99 -16.41 -1.30 3.43
CA ALA A 99 -15.56 -1.82 2.37
C ALA A 99 -16.02 -3.21 1.88
N GLU A 100 -16.56 -4.04 2.76
CA GLU A 100 -16.96 -5.41 2.43
C GLU A 100 -18.23 -5.48 1.54
N PRO A 101 -19.39 -4.87 1.90
CA PRO A 101 -20.58 -4.92 1.07
C PRO A 101 -20.45 -4.11 -0.24
N ILE A 102 -19.81 -2.94 -0.21
CA ILE A 102 -19.61 -2.09 -1.40
C ILE A 102 -18.69 -2.79 -2.40
N PHE A 103 -17.64 -3.44 -1.92
CA PHE A 103 -16.72 -4.16 -2.78
C PHE A 103 -17.40 -5.35 -3.45
N LEU A 104 -18.18 -6.12 -2.70
CA LEU A 104 -18.86 -7.29 -3.24
C LEU A 104 -19.93 -6.93 -4.28
N HIS A 105 -20.68 -5.84 -4.08
CA HIS A 105 -21.81 -5.50 -4.94
C HIS A 105 -21.47 -4.56 -6.10
N VAL A 106 -20.57 -3.60 -5.90
CA VAL A 106 -20.30 -2.55 -6.91
C VAL A 106 -18.98 -2.82 -7.61
N ILE A 107 -17.93 -3.06 -6.84
CA ILE A 107 -16.57 -3.11 -7.37
C ILE A 107 -16.30 -4.44 -8.07
N ARG A 108 -16.74 -5.56 -7.49
CA ARG A 108 -16.53 -6.90 -8.06
C ARG A 108 -17.06 -7.06 -9.49
N PRO A 109 -18.29 -6.67 -9.84
CA PRO A 109 -18.76 -6.77 -11.22
C PRO A 109 -18.05 -5.79 -12.16
N LEU A 110 -17.70 -4.58 -11.69
CA LEU A 110 -16.97 -3.60 -12.48
C LEU A 110 -15.54 -4.02 -12.80
N ILE A 111 -14.84 -4.68 -11.86
CA ILE A 111 -13.45 -5.11 -12.03
C ILE A 111 -13.36 -6.39 -12.86
N LYS A 112 -14.35 -7.29 -12.78
CA LYS A 112 -14.33 -8.60 -13.46
C LYS A 112 -13.85 -8.57 -14.93
N PRO A 113 -14.33 -7.66 -15.80
CA PRO A 113 -13.84 -7.60 -17.19
C PRO A 113 -12.40 -7.06 -17.32
N TYR A 114 -11.94 -6.25 -16.36
CA TYR A 114 -10.62 -5.62 -16.39
C TYR A 114 -9.55 -6.39 -15.62
N VAL A 115 -9.87 -7.57 -15.05
CA VAL A 115 -8.90 -8.34 -14.25
C VAL A 115 -7.63 -8.63 -15.04
N THR A 116 -7.75 -9.08 -16.29
CA THR A 116 -6.59 -9.40 -17.14
C THR A 116 -5.73 -8.18 -17.43
N THR A 117 -6.35 -7.03 -17.71
CA THR A 117 -5.61 -5.79 -17.97
C THR A 117 -4.96 -5.24 -16.71
N LEU A 118 -5.63 -5.34 -15.56
CA LEU A 118 -5.09 -4.88 -14.28
C LEU A 118 -3.93 -5.77 -13.82
N ASP A 119 -4.03 -7.09 -14.02
CA ASP A 119 -2.95 -8.03 -13.70
C ASP A 119 -1.71 -7.75 -14.57
N ALA A 120 -1.90 -7.51 -15.87
CA ALA A 120 -0.81 -7.11 -16.78
C ALA A 120 -0.18 -5.77 -16.36
N LEU A 121 -0.99 -4.76 -16.01
CA LEU A 121 -0.49 -3.47 -15.53
C LEU A 121 0.28 -3.61 -14.21
N LEU A 122 -0.21 -4.42 -13.28
CA LEU A 122 0.47 -4.70 -12.02
C LEU A 122 1.81 -5.40 -12.26
N TYR A 123 1.84 -6.37 -13.16
CA TYR A 123 3.08 -7.04 -13.56
C TYR A 123 4.09 -6.05 -14.14
N ILE A 124 3.68 -5.21 -15.08
CA ILE A 124 4.55 -4.18 -15.67
C ILE A 124 5.04 -3.20 -14.60
N THR A 125 4.14 -2.76 -13.71
CA THR A 125 4.49 -1.84 -12.61
C THR A 125 5.48 -2.48 -11.65
N HIS A 126 5.35 -3.78 -11.36
CA HIS A 126 6.29 -4.53 -10.53
C HIS A 126 7.67 -4.58 -11.18
N GLN A 127 7.73 -4.95 -12.46
CA GLN A 127 9.00 -5.00 -13.20
C GLN A 127 9.65 -3.61 -13.28
N ALA A 128 8.85 -2.56 -13.52
CA ALA A 128 9.35 -1.19 -13.52
C ALA A 128 9.86 -0.78 -12.12
N GLY A 129 9.17 -1.17 -11.05
CA GLY A 129 9.58 -0.93 -9.67
C GLY A 129 10.92 -1.58 -9.33
N ASP A 130 11.10 -2.85 -9.71
CA ASP A 130 12.36 -3.59 -9.53
C ASP A 130 13.51 -2.91 -10.28
N LEU A 131 13.26 -2.46 -11.52
CA LEU A 131 14.24 -1.71 -12.30
C LEU A 131 14.60 -0.37 -11.66
N VAL A 132 13.62 0.39 -11.16
CA VAL A 132 13.86 1.66 -10.48
C VAL A 132 14.69 1.46 -9.21
N ILE A 133 14.39 0.43 -8.42
CA ILE A 133 15.15 0.10 -7.21
C ILE A 133 16.58 -0.32 -7.56
N LEU A 134 16.75 -1.14 -8.59
CA LEU A 134 18.06 -1.56 -9.09
C LEU A 134 18.89 -0.37 -9.57
N VAL A 135 18.28 0.56 -10.33
CA VAL A 135 18.97 1.77 -10.79
C VAL A 135 19.31 2.68 -9.61
N ALA A 136 18.41 2.80 -8.63
CA ALA A 136 18.63 3.58 -7.43
C ALA A 136 19.73 3.00 -6.51
N SER A 137 19.98 1.68 -6.55
CA SER A 137 21.02 1.06 -5.72
C SER A 137 22.44 1.32 -6.26
N ILE A 138 22.63 1.55 -7.56
CA ILE A 138 23.94 1.84 -8.18
C ILE A 138 24.65 3.04 -7.52
N PRO A 139 24.03 4.23 -7.41
CA PRO A 139 24.68 5.37 -6.76
C PRO A 139 24.86 5.14 -5.25
N ILE A 140 23.96 4.39 -4.60
CA ILE A 140 24.05 4.08 -3.17
C ILE A 140 25.30 3.25 -2.89
N GLU A 141 25.52 2.18 -3.65
CA GLU A 141 26.72 1.34 -3.51
C GLU A 141 28.01 2.11 -3.82
N PHE A 142 27.97 3.05 -4.78
CA PHE A 142 29.11 3.92 -5.07
C PHE A 142 29.45 4.84 -3.89
N VAL A 143 28.44 5.46 -3.27
CA VAL A 143 28.62 6.33 -2.10
C VAL A 143 29.09 5.53 -0.89
N VAL A 144 28.49 4.37 -0.64
CA VAL A 144 28.87 3.48 0.47
C VAL A 144 30.30 2.97 0.27
N SER A 145 30.67 2.55 -0.93
CA SER A 145 32.04 2.12 -1.28
C SER A 145 33.06 3.25 -1.06
N ARG A 146 32.76 4.47 -1.53
CA ARG A 146 33.64 5.63 -1.33
C ARG A 146 33.78 6.01 0.14
N TYR A 147 32.69 5.97 0.90
CA TYR A 147 32.69 6.25 2.33
C TYR A 147 33.52 5.21 3.10
N ARG A 148 33.36 3.92 2.78
CA ARG A 148 34.14 2.83 3.40
C ARG A 148 35.63 2.93 3.11
N TYR A 149 36.02 3.30 1.89
CA TYR A 149 37.42 3.57 1.54
C TYR A 149 37.99 4.72 2.37
N TRP A 150 37.21 5.77 2.59
CA TRP A 150 37.65 6.95 3.34
C TRP A 150 37.79 6.69 4.84
N PHE A 151 36.92 5.87 5.43
CA PHE A 151 36.93 5.57 6.87
C PHE A 151 37.71 4.32 7.27
N GLY A 152 38.40 3.65 6.33
CA GLY A 152 39.38 2.59 6.65
C GLY A 152 38.82 1.34 7.34
N TYR A 153 37.52 1.08 7.24
CA TYR A 153 36.93 -0.12 7.85
C TYR A 153 37.31 -1.37 7.05
N PRO A 154 37.88 -2.42 7.69
CA PRO A 154 38.15 -3.68 7.01
C PRO A 154 36.83 -4.26 6.49
N THR A 155 36.80 -4.66 5.22
CA THR A 155 35.67 -5.39 4.65
C THR A 155 35.38 -6.61 5.50
N PRO A 156 34.15 -6.78 6.04
CA PRO A 156 33.82 -7.97 6.81
C PRO A 156 33.96 -9.19 5.88
N PRO A 157 34.48 -10.32 6.40
CA PRO A 157 34.66 -11.53 5.61
C PRO A 157 33.31 -11.96 4.99
N ALA A 158 33.34 -12.47 3.75
CA ALA A 158 32.16 -12.80 2.95
C ALA A 158 31.16 -13.77 3.65
N GLU A 159 31.57 -14.45 4.72
CA GLU A 159 30.71 -15.23 5.60
C GLU A 159 29.66 -14.40 6.36
N VAL A 160 29.96 -13.16 6.76
CA VAL A 160 29.02 -12.30 7.51
C VAL A 160 27.90 -11.78 6.61
N LEU A 161 28.22 -11.45 5.35
CA LEU A 161 27.24 -11.08 4.33
C LEU A 161 26.29 -12.25 4.00
N ARG A 162 26.81 -13.48 3.98
CA ARG A 162 25.99 -14.68 3.77
C ARG A 162 25.03 -14.94 4.94
N LYS A 163 25.38 -14.51 6.16
CA LYS A 163 24.55 -14.66 7.38
C LYS A 163 23.51 -13.55 7.56
N HIS A 164 23.68 -12.38 6.91
CA HIS A 164 22.64 -11.36 6.80
C HIS A 164 21.74 -11.50 5.56
N SER A 165 22.21 -12.22 4.53
CA SER A 165 21.44 -12.56 3.33
C SER A 165 20.24 -13.52 3.51
N PRO A 166 20.05 -14.30 4.62
CA PRO A 166 18.75 -14.95 4.82
C PRO A 166 17.65 -13.90 5.04
N ASN A 167 18.01 -12.68 5.47
CA ASN A 167 17.08 -11.60 5.78
C ASN A 167 16.94 -10.56 4.64
N GLU A 168 17.85 -10.53 3.66
CA GLU A 168 17.60 -9.83 2.38
C GLU A 168 16.62 -10.59 1.51
N ARG A 169 16.59 -11.93 1.60
CA ARG A 169 15.43 -12.68 1.11
C ARG A 169 14.19 -12.31 1.88
N VAL A 170 14.23 -12.01 3.19
CA VAL A 170 13.03 -11.51 3.91
C VAL A 170 12.70 -10.06 3.55
N CYS A 171 13.62 -9.23 3.07
CA CYS A 171 13.28 -7.90 2.56
C CYS A 171 12.67 -7.97 1.15
N HIS A 172 13.30 -8.72 0.23
CA HIS A 172 12.71 -9.05 -1.07
C HIS A 172 11.41 -9.85 -0.93
N GLN A 173 11.28 -10.72 0.07
CA GLN A 173 10.10 -11.54 0.34
C GLN A 173 9.10 -10.85 1.25
N SER A 174 9.44 -9.78 1.97
CA SER A 174 8.45 -8.89 2.59
C SER A 174 7.83 -7.98 1.56
N VAL A 175 8.59 -7.60 0.52
CA VAL A 175 8.07 -6.88 -0.66
C VAL A 175 7.30 -7.83 -1.59
N LEU A 176 7.76 -9.08 -1.82
CA LEU A 176 7.01 -10.10 -2.58
C LEU A 176 5.77 -10.61 -1.81
N ALA A 177 5.85 -10.82 -0.49
CA ALA A 177 4.71 -11.23 0.35
C ALA A 177 3.81 -10.05 0.76
N LEU A 178 4.07 -8.87 0.19
CA LEU A 178 3.16 -7.74 0.18
C LEU A 178 2.08 -7.88 -0.90
N VAL A 179 2.25 -8.76 -1.91
CA VAL A 179 1.43 -8.76 -3.13
C VAL A 179 1.07 -10.17 -3.63
N VAL A 180 0.77 -11.12 -2.72
CA VAL A 180 0.08 -12.40 -3.02
C VAL A 180 -0.98 -12.70 -1.97
#